data_AF-A0A8S9SAK5-F1
#
_entry.id   AF-A0A8S9SAK5-F1
#
_cell.length_a   1.000
_cell.length_b   1.000
_cell.length_c   1.000
_cell.angle_alpha   90.00
_cell.angle_beta   90.00
_cell.angle_gamma   90.00
#
_symmetry.space_group_name_H-M   'P 1'
#
loop_
_entity.id
_entity.type
_entity.pdbx_description
1 polymer ?
#
loop_
_entity_poly.entity_id
_entity_poly.type
_entity_poly.pdbx_seq_one_letter_code
_entity_poly.pdbx_strand_id
1 'polypeptide(L)'
;MSTGHAPGSLVVTKREKQDRSQAIEIKSNKFTEHSSIYIRWLEMFSSFIRYKVDYYTPSTGKLPVFARGFRSLLKYIKDKYANPEIMIMENGYGEDLGETDSVAVGIADHNRKYYLQRHLLSMNEAICIDKVNVTGYFIWSLLDNFEWNEGYKSRFGLYYIDFKNNLTRIEKESGKYYRDFLSQGVRPSMIKRDEL
;
A
#
# COMPACT_ATOMS: atom_id res chain seq x y z
N MET A 1 55.54 30.61 46.68
CA MET A 1 54.13 30.84 47.05
C MET A 1 53.31 30.74 45.77
N SER A 2 52.54 29.65 45.64
CA SER A 2 51.73 29.32 44.47
C SER A 2 50.26 29.60 44.79
N THR A 3 49.55 30.32 43.94
CA THR A 3 48.09 30.35 43.95
C THR A 3 47.57 30.11 42.54
N GLY A 4 46.96 28.94 42.33
CA GLY A 4 46.27 28.58 41.10
C GLY A 4 44.83 29.08 41.12
N HIS A 5 44.36 29.58 39.98
CA HIS A 5 42.94 29.78 39.69
C HIS A 5 42.37 28.51 39.06
N ALA A 6 41.28 27.98 39.61
CA ALA A 6 40.49 26.90 39.01
C ALA A 6 39.28 27.49 38.25
N PRO A 7 38.85 26.88 37.12
CA PRO A 7 37.73 27.40 36.33
C PRO A 7 36.37 27.01 36.91
N GLY A 8 35.42 27.94 36.89
CA GLY A 8 34.05 27.77 37.34
C GLY A 8 33.29 26.72 36.53
N SER A 9 32.70 25.75 37.22
CA SER A 9 31.81 24.76 36.64
C SER A 9 30.43 25.38 36.37
N LEU A 10 29.99 25.33 35.11
CA LEU A 10 28.62 25.65 34.70
C LEU A 10 27.64 24.68 35.37
N VAL A 11 26.90 25.18 36.35
CA VAL A 11 25.79 24.46 36.98
C VAL A 11 24.61 24.48 36.01
N VAL A 12 24.53 23.48 35.13
CA VAL A 12 23.33 23.23 34.33
C VAL A 12 22.21 22.81 35.29
N THR A 13 21.15 23.61 35.33
CA THR A 13 20.04 23.41 36.27
C THR A 13 19.29 22.12 35.93
N LYS A 14 18.72 21.45 36.94
CA LYS A 14 17.95 20.19 36.75
C LYS A 14 16.82 20.34 35.71
N ARG A 15 16.27 21.56 35.58
CA ARG A 15 15.18 21.89 34.65
C ARG A 15 15.62 21.83 33.18
N GLU A 16 16.78 22.39 32.85
CA GLU A 16 17.32 22.38 31.47
C GLU A 16 17.76 20.98 31.02
N LYS A 17 18.24 20.13 31.94
CA LYS A 17 18.51 18.72 31.64
C LYS A 17 17.23 17.97 31.32
N GLN A 18 16.15 18.23 32.05
CA GLN A 18 14.87 17.56 31.85
C GLN A 18 14.20 17.97 30.53
N ASP A 19 14.25 19.26 30.17
CA ASP A 19 13.74 19.74 28.87
C ASP A 19 14.55 19.21 27.68
N ARG A 20 15.88 19.09 27.80
CA ARG A 20 16.71 18.46 26.76
C ARG A 20 16.45 16.97 26.63
N SER A 21 16.26 16.25 27.74
CA SER A 21 15.91 14.84 27.73
C SER A 21 14.54 14.62 27.06
N GLN A 22 13.53 15.43 27.39
CA GLN A 22 12.22 15.36 26.74
C GLN A 22 12.30 15.72 25.25
N ALA A 23 13.09 16.73 24.86
CA ALA A 23 13.27 17.09 23.46
C ALA A 23 14.02 16.01 22.65
N ILE A 24 14.98 15.31 23.26
CA ILE A 24 15.69 14.17 22.66
C ILE A 24 14.75 12.96 22.55
N GLU A 25 13.93 12.69 23.57
CA GLU A 25 12.94 11.60 23.58
C GLU A 25 11.82 11.83 22.55
N ILE A 26 11.33 13.07 22.40
CA ILE A 26 10.35 13.43 21.36
C ILE A 26 10.97 13.31 19.96
N LYS A 27 12.24 13.71 19.78
CA LYS A 27 12.95 13.54 18.50
C LYS A 27 13.27 12.07 18.20
N SER A 28 13.60 11.27 19.20
CA SER A 28 13.86 9.83 19.03
C SER A 28 12.55 9.09 18.72
N ASN A 29 11.45 9.43 19.38
CA ASN A 29 10.11 8.86 19.11
C ASN A 29 9.59 9.19 17.70
N LYS A 30 9.84 10.41 17.19
CA LYS A 30 9.52 10.74 15.78
C LYS A 30 10.40 9.98 14.77
N PHE A 31 11.63 9.63 15.13
CA PHE A 31 12.53 8.87 14.28
C PHE A 31 12.22 7.35 14.31
N THR A 32 11.77 6.83 15.46
CA THR A 32 11.42 5.42 15.64
C THR A 32 10.07 5.06 15.01
N GLU A 33 9.05 5.92 15.07
CA GLU A 33 7.77 5.68 14.39
C GLU A 33 7.94 5.56 12.87
N HIS A 34 8.73 6.46 12.26
CA HIS A 34 9.05 6.36 10.84
C HIS A 34 9.82 5.07 10.54
N SER A 35 10.79 4.65 11.37
CA SER A 35 11.55 3.42 11.14
C SER A 35 10.72 2.12 11.29
N SER A 36 9.69 2.13 12.15
CA SER A 36 8.83 0.98 12.40
C SER A 36 7.96 0.64 11.19
N ILE A 37 7.46 1.65 10.47
CA ILE A 37 6.73 1.41 9.22
C ILE A 37 7.67 0.79 8.17
N TYR A 38 8.91 1.29 8.05
CA TYR A 38 9.87 0.77 7.06
C TYR A 38 10.20 -0.71 7.24
N ILE A 39 10.48 -1.17 8.46
CA ILE A 39 10.77 -2.60 8.73
C ILE A 39 9.55 -3.47 8.43
N ARG A 40 8.36 -2.96 8.73
CA ARG A 40 7.11 -3.68 8.56
C ARG A 40 6.73 -3.92 7.10
N TRP A 41 7.02 -2.95 6.24
CA TRP A 41 6.82 -3.11 4.80
C TRP A 41 7.89 -4.03 4.19
N LEU A 42 9.13 -4.03 4.70
CA LEU A 42 10.22 -4.91 4.21
C LEU A 42 9.91 -6.41 4.36
N GLU A 43 9.23 -6.81 5.44
CA GLU A 43 8.73 -8.18 5.63
C GLU A 43 7.67 -8.55 4.57
N MET A 44 6.78 -7.60 4.26
CA MET A 44 5.84 -7.73 3.15
C MET A 44 6.57 -7.81 1.80
N PHE A 45 7.59 -6.96 1.57
CA PHE A 45 8.45 -7.00 0.38
C PHE A 45 9.10 -8.37 0.19
N SER A 46 9.54 -9.06 1.26
CA SER A 46 10.12 -10.40 1.18
C SER A 46 9.18 -11.44 0.56
N SER A 47 7.87 -11.33 0.83
CA SER A 47 6.83 -12.17 0.19
C SER A 47 6.65 -11.86 -1.31
N PHE A 48 6.94 -10.64 -1.74
CA PHE A 48 6.75 -10.15 -3.10
C PHE A 48 7.92 -10.41 -4.06
N ILE A 49 9.13 -10.67 -3.56
CA ILE A 49 10.39 -10.79 -4.35
C ILE A 49 10.37 -11.95 -5.37
N ARG A 50 9.34 -12.80 -5.41
CA ARG A 50 9.23 -13.91 -6.39
C ARG A 50 8.57 -13.58 -7.73
N TYR A 51 8.06 -12.36 -7.94
CA TYR A 51 7.31 -12.04 -9.16
C TYR A 51 8.09 -11.13 -10.12
N LYS A 52 8.36 -11.63 -11.34
CA LYS A 52 8.98 -10.85 -12.43
C LYS A 52 8.05 -9.71 -12.89
N VAL A 53 8.67 -8.57 -13.20
CA VAL A 53 8.03 -7.32 -13.59
C VAL A 53 7.85 -7.31 -15.10
N ASP A 54 6.65 -7.69 -15.58
CA ASP A 54 6.36 -7.75 -17.02
C ASP A 54 5.35 -6.67 -17.46
N TYR A 55 5.56 -6.16 -18.68
CA TYR A 55 4.57 -5.45 -19.49
C TYR A 55 3.76 -6.52 -20.25
N TYR A 56 2.67 -6.98 -19.68
CA TYR A 56 1.80 -7.97 -20.32
C TYR A 56 0.35 -7.64 -20.02
N THR A 57 -0.50 -7.66 -21.03
CA THR A 57 -1.95 -7.70 -20.82
C THR A 57 -2.31 -9.18 -20.70
N PRO A 58 -2.79 -9.66 -19.53
CA PRO A 58 -3.30 -11.02 -19.44
C PRO A 58 -4.39 -11.24 -20.50
N SER A 59 -4.57 -12.46 -20.96
CA SER A 59 -5.46 -12.79 -22.09
C SER A 59 -6.89 -12.27 -21.93
N THR A 60 -7.35 -12.10 -20.68
CA THR A 60 -8.69 -11.61 -20.33
C THR A 60 -8.71 -10.13 -19.93
N GLY A 61 -7.59 -9.43 -19.98
CA GLY A 61 -7.46 -8.04 -19.52
C GLY A 61 -7.93 -7.02 -20.54
N LYS A 62 -8.80 -6.10 -20.10
CA LYS A 62 -9.25 -4.97 -20.93
C LYS A 62 -8.19 -3.90 -21.13
N LEU A 63 -7.27 -3.73 -20.18
CA LEU A 63 -6.26 -2.68 -20.17
C LEU A 63 -4.86 -3.26 -19.91
N PRO A 64 -3.79 -2.65 -20.46
CA PRO A 64 -2.43 -3.05 -20.17
C PRO A 64 -2.10 -2.99 -18.68
N VAL A 65 -1.38 -3.98 -18.16
CA VAL A 65 -0.93 -4.03 -16.77
C VAL A 65 0.46 -3.42 -16.67
N PHE A 66 0.56 -2.20 -16.12
CA PHE A 66 1.85 -1.50 -16.02
C PHE A 66 2.07 -0.79 -14.67
N ALA A 67 2.31 -1.58 -13.62
CA ALA A 67 2.48 -1.09 -12.26
C ALA A 67 3.65 -0.10 -12.08
N ARG A 68 4.76 -0.28 -12.82
CA ARG A 68 5.89 0.68 -12.77
C ARG A 68 5.48 2.06 -13.30
N GLY A 69 4.56 2.12 -14.26
CA GLY A 69 3.98 3.37 -14.75
C GLY A 69 3.24 4.12 -13.65
N PHE A 70 2.52 3.39 -12.78
CA PHE A 70 1.82 3.98 -11.66
C PHE A 70 2.77 4.68 -10.67
N ARG A 71 3.87 4.02 -10.29
CA ARG A 71 4.93 4.64 -9.48
C ARG A 71 5.55 5.86 -10.16
N SER A 72 5.88 5.75 -11.44
CA SER A 72 6.46 6.86 -12.20
C SER A 72 5.52 8.06 -12.28
N LEU A 73 4.21 7.83 -12.46
CA LEU A 73 3.19 8.87 -12.50
C LEU A 73 3.06 9.57 -11.13
N LEU A 74 2.99 8.81 -10.05
CA LEU A 74 2.96 9.35 -8.69
C LEU A 74 4.17 10.24 -8.40
N LYS A 75 5.37 9.76 -8.76
CA LYS A 75 6.60 10.53 -8.63
C LYS A 75 6.60 11.80 -9.49
N TYR A 76 6.12 11.70 -10.73
CA TYR A 76 5.99 12.86 -11.61
C TYR A 76 5.07 13.92 -11.00
N ILE A 77 3.91 13.54 -10.46
CA ILE A 77 2.98 14.47 -9.81
C ILE A 77 3.67 15.14 -8.62
N LYS A 78 4.38 14.37 -7.80
CA LYS A 78 5.18 14.91 -6.69
C LYS A 78 6.19 15.96 -7.17
N ASP A 79 7.04 15.60 -8.13
CA ASP A 79 8.16 16.44 -8.56
C ASP A 79 7.66 17.69 -9.33
N LYS A 80 6.53 17.58 -10.04
CA LYS A 80 5.94 18.67 -10.83
C LYS A 80 5.09 19.63 -9.99
N TYR A 81 4.39 19.15 -8.97
CA TYR A 81 3.36 19.91 -8.24
C TYR A 81 3.67 20.08 -6.75
N ALA A 82 4.96 20.06 -6.37
CA ALA A 82 5.43 20.29 -5.01
C ALA A 82 4.88 19.29 -3.97
N ASN A 83 4.82 18.00 -4.34
CA ASN A 83 4.39 16.90 -3.48
C ASN A 83 3.02 17.12 -2.81
N PRO A 84 1.95 17.34 -3.60
CA PRO A 84 0.64 17.52 -3.02
C PRO A 84 0.17 16.24 -2.34
N GLU A 85 -0.85 16.35 -1.49
CA GLU A 85 -1.60 15.18 -1.05
C GLU A 85 -2.28 14.50 -2.25
N ILE A 86 -2.14 13.17 -2.35
CA ILE A 86 -2.73 12.36 -3.42
C ILE A 86 -3.63 11.29 -2.82
N MET A 87 -4.88 11.28 -3.25
CA MET A 87 -5.81 10.19 -3.01
C MET A 87 -6.09 9.47 -4.34
N ILE A 88 -5.86 8.16 -4.36
CA ILE A 88 -6.15 7.33 -5.53
C ILE A 88 -7.63 6.96 -5.49
N MET A 89 -8.43 7.67 -6.26
CA MET A 89 -9.89 7.48 -6.26
C MET A 89 -10.31 6.20 -6.98
N GLU A 90 -9.54 5.76 -7.97
CA GLU A 90 -9.80 4.51 -8.69
C GLU A 90 -8.50 3.84 -9.15
N ASN A 91 -8.43 2.54 -8.94
CA ASN A 91 -7.44 1.67 -9.55
C ASN A 91 -8.01 0.24 -9.59
N GLY A 92 -7.92 -0.43 -10.74
CA GLY A 92 -8.66 -1.68 -10.94
C GLY A 92 -8.25 -2.45 -12.18
N TYR A 93 -8.74 -3.70 -12.26
CA TYR A 93 -8.52 -4.60 -13.38
C TYR A 93 -9.84 -5.15 -13.90
N GLY A 94 -10.16 -4.78 -15.14
CA GLY A 94 -11.34 -5.24 -15.86
C GLY A 94 -11.02 -6.53 -16.58
N GLU A 95 -11.79 -7.56 -16.26
CA GLU A 95 -11.68 -8.88 -16.89
C GLU A 95 -12.85 -9.09 -17.86
N ASP A 96 -12.55 -9.50 -19.09
CA ASP A 96 -13.53 -9.92 -20.09
C ASP A 96 -13.58 -11.44 -20.14
N LEU A 97 -14.67 -12.00 -19.63
CA LEU A 97 -14.88 -13.45 -19.57
C LEU A 97 -15.57 -14.00 -20.83
N GLY A 98 -16.14 -13.12 -21.67
CA GLY A 98 -16.88 -13.51 -22.87
C GLY A 98 -17.88 -14.65 -22.62
N GLU A 99 -17.83 -15.69 -23.45
CA GLU A 99 -18.70 -16.87 -23.36
C GLU A 99 -18.39 -17.78 -22.16
N THR A 100 -17.23 -17.61 -21.52
CA THR A 100 -16.81 -18.41 -20.35
C THR A 100 -17.29 -17.85 -19.01
N ASP A 101 -18.05 -16.76 -19.04
CA ASP A 101 -18.60 -16.10 -17.86
C ASP A 101 -19.51 -17.05 -17.07
N SER A 102 -18.96 -17.55 -15.97
CA SER A 102 -19.60 -18.45 -15.02
C SER A 102 -19.04 -18.17 -13.63
N VAL A 103 -19.76 -18.57 -12.58
CA VAL A 103 -19.31 -18.40 -11.20
C VAL A 103 -17.90 -18.97 -11.00
N ALA A 104 -17.65 -20.21 -11.45
CA ALA A 104 -16.37 -20.88 -11.24
C ALA A 104 -15.18 -20.13 -11.90
N VAL A 105 -15.37 -19.61 -13.12
CA VAL A 105 -14.34 -18.83 -13.82
C VAL A 105 -14.19 -17.45 -13.21
N GLY A 106 -15.31 -16.76 -12.95
CA GLY A 106 -15.32 -15.38 -12.48
C GLY A 106 -14.78 -15.19 -11.06
N ILE A 107 -14.87 -16.19 -10.18
CA ILE A 107 -14.32 -16.10 -8.82
C ILE A 107 -12.83 -16.41 -8.72
N ALA A 108 -12.26 -17.13 -9.70
CA ALA A 108 -10.85 -17.51 -9.64
C ALA A 108 -9.91 -16.31 -9.88
N ASP A 109 -10.30 -15.38 -10.76
CA ASP A 109 -9.73 -14.05 -11.06
C ASP A 109 -8.25 -13.75 -10.69
N HIS A 110 -7.36 -14.71 -10.90
CA HIS A 110 -5.95 -14.60 -10.50
C HIS A 110 -5.22 -13.44 -11.19
N ASN A 111 -5.68 -13.02 -12.37
CA ASN A 111 -5.16 -11.84 -13.07
C ASN A 111 -5.41 -10.55 -12.28
N ARG A 112 -6.61 -10.37 -11.71
CA ARG A 112 -6.93 -9.21 -10.86
C ARG A 112 -6.12 -9.23 -9.58
N LYS A 113 -5.99 -10.40 -8.94
CA LYS A 113 -5.12 -10.57 -7.76
C LYS A 113 -3.67 -10.15 -8.08
N TYR A 114 -3.12 -10.62 -9.20
CA TYR A 114 -1.79 -10.24 -9.68
C TYR A 114 -1.67 -8.73 -9.93
N TYR A 115 -2.67 -8.12 -10.58
CA TYR A 115 -2.72 -6.68 -10.83
C TYR A 115 -2.63 -5.88 -9.52
N LEU A 116 -3.48 -6.21 -8.55
CA LEU A 116 -3.55 -5.51 -7.27
C LEU A 116 -2.24 -5.63 -6.51
N GLN A 117 -1.70 -6.85 -6.40
CA GLN A 117 -0.40 -7.11 -5.79
C GLN A 117 0.67 -6.16 -6.33
N ARG A 118 0.80 -6.06 -7.65
CA ARG A 118 1.86 -5.24 -8.26
C ARG A 118 1.61 -3.73 -8.15
N HIS A 119 0.37 -3.26 -8.33
CA HIS A 119 0.07 -1.83 -8.24
C HIS A 119 0.17 -1.31 -6.81
N LEU A 120 -0.29 -2.08 -5.83
CA LEU A 120 -0.13 -1.75 -4.41
C LEU A 120 1.35 -1.74 -4.00
N LEU A 121 2.16 -2.67 -4.51
CA LEU A 121 3.61 -2.65 -4.29
C LEU A 121 4.26 -1.39 -4.90
N SER A 122 3.95 -1.07 -6.14
CA SER A 122 4.49 0.14 -6.82
C SER A 122 4.06 1.43 -6.14
N MET A 123 2.83 1.51 -5.64
CA MET A 123 2.37 2.64 -4.81
C MET A 123 3.14 2.71 -3.50
N ASN A 124 3.34 1.56 -2.82
CA ASN A 124 4.12 1.51 -1.59
C ASN A 124 5.57 1.96 -1.81
N GLU A 125 6.20 1.57 -2.92
CA GLU A 125 7.53 2.07 -3.29
C GLU A 125 7.54 3.59 -3.54
N ALA A 126 6.50 4.14 -4.18
CA ALA A 126 6.36 5.59 -4.38
C ALA A 126 6.32 6.33 -3.03
N ILE A 127 5.57 5.80 -2.05
CA ILE A 127 5.47 6.36 -0.70
C ILE A 127 6.79 6.20 0.06
N CYS A 128 7.32 4.97 0.14
CA CYS A 128 8.43 4.62 1.01
C CYS A 128 9.78 5.13 0.47
N ILE A 129 10.03 4.97 -0.82
CA ILE A 129 11.33 5.27 -1.46
C ILE A 129 11.30 6.68 -2.03
N ASP A 130 10.30 6.99 -2.87
CA ASP A 130 10.26 8.27 -3.59
C ASP A 130 9.64 9.43 -2.77
N LYS A 131 9.10 9.12 -1.58
CA LYS A 131 8.48 10.06 -0.63
C LYS A 131 7.26 10.80 -1.19
N VAL A 132 6.46 10.13 -2.01
CA VAL A 132 5.18 10.65 -2.51
C VAL A 132 4.14 10.67 -1.39
N ASN A 133 3.43 11.79 -1.24
CA ASN A 133 2.39 11.97 -0.22
C ASN A 133 1.04 11.36 -0.65
N VAL A 134 0.95 10.02 -0.69
CA VAL A 134 -0.30 9.30 -0.94
C VAL A 134 -1.01 9.02 0.39
N THR A 135 -2.25 9.47 0.55
CA THR A 135 -3.03 9.37 1.81
C THR A 135 -4.22 8.41 1.71
N GLY A 136 -4.62 8.02 0.50
CA GLY A 136 -5.77 7.14 0.30
C GLY A 136 -5.69 6.34 -0.98
N TYR A 137 -6.35 5.17 -0.97
CA TYR A 137 -6.51 4.31 -2.14
C TYR A 137 -7.89 3.66 -2.12
N PHE A 138 -8.62 3.81 -3.21
CA PHE A 138 -9.92 3.21 -3.46
C PHE A 138 -9.82 2.29 -4.67
N ILE A 139 -10.15 1.03 -4.44
CA ILE A 139 -10.20 0.02 -5.49
C ILE A 139 -11.44 0.21 -6.36
N TRP A 140 -11.26 0.15 -7.68
CA TRP A 140 -12.36 -0.03 -8.62
C TRP A 140 -12.46 -1.51 -8.99
N SER A 141 -13.45 -2.26 -8.52
CA SER A 141 -14.56 -1.82 -7.65
C SER A 141 -14.94 -2.88 -6.62
N LEU A 142 -15.89 -2.59 -5.73
CA LEU A 142 -16.36 -3.57 -4.77
C LEU A 142 -17.11 -4.73 -5.45
N LEU A 143 -18.02 -4.42 -6.37
CA LEU A 143 -18.91 -5.38 -7.04
C LEU A 143 -18.77 -5.25 -8.55
N ASP A 144 -18.91 -6.37 -9.27
CA ASP A 144 -19.17 -6.29 -10.70
C ASP A 144 -20.41 -5.42 -10.94
N ASN A 145 -20.29 -4.47 -11.87
CA ASN A 145 -21.31 -3.46 -12.09
C ASN A 145 -21.48 -3.18 -13.59
N PHE A 146 -22.27 -2.18 -13.93
CA PHE A 146 -22.47 -1.74 -15.30
C PHE A 146 -21.30 -0.85 -15.75
N GLU A 147 -20.43 -1.38 -16.61
CA GLU A 147 -19.23 -0.70 -17.10
C GLU A 147 -19.53 0.06 -18.41
N TRP A 148 -20.40 1.06 -18.32
CA TRP A 148 -20.70 2.00 -19.40
C TRP A 148 -21.00 1.31 -20.75
N ASN A 149 -20.20 1.58 -21.78
CA ASN A 149 -20.37 1.03 -23.13
C ASN A 149 -20.15 -0.49 -23.19
N GLU A 150 -19.47 -1.08 -22.19
CA GLU A 150 -19.26 -2.52 -22.09
C GLU A 150 -20.42 -3.25 -21.41
N GLY A 151 -21.36 -2.50 -20.82
CA GLY A 151 -22.46 -3.05 -20.04
C GLY A 151 -21.94 -3.97 -18.92
N TYR A 152 -22.48 -5.19 -18.84
CA TYR A 152 -22.12 -6.17 -17.81
C TYR A 152 -21.02 -7.15 -18.22
N LYS A 153 -20.40 -6.96 -19.39
CA LYS A 153 -19.38 -7.88 -19.91
C LYS A 153 -18.05 -7.75 -19.17
N SER A 154 -17.70 -6.53 -18.77
CA SER A 154 -16.48 -6.28 -18.02
C SER A 154 -16.71 -6.48 -16.53
N ARG A 155 -15.85 -7.31 -15.94
CA ARG A 155 -15.88 -7.61 -14.51
C ARG A 155 -14.76 -6.83 -13.83
N PHE A 156 -15.07 -5.85 -12.99
CA PHE A 156 -14.09 -5.07 -12.20
C PHE A 156 -14.14 -5.37 -10.70
N GLY A 157 -15.22 -6.01 -10.24
CA GLY A 157 -15.49 -6.16 -8.82
C GLY A 157 -14.55 -7.13 -8.13
N LEU A 158 -14.30 -6.89 -6.85
CA LEU A 158 -13.78 -7.88 -5.90
C LEU A 158 -14.79 -9.02 -5.62
N TYR A 159 -16.07 -8.75 -5.87
CA TYR A 159 -17.16 -9.73 -5.80
C TYR A 159 -17.76 -9.94 -7.18
N TYR A 160 -17.93 -11.21 -7.53
CA TYR A 160 -18.66 -11.63 -8.71
C TYR A 160 -20.15 -11.38 -8.47
N ILE A 161 -20.81 -10.78 -9.46
CA ILE A 161 -22.28 -10.69 -9.50
C ILE A 161 -22.80 -11.68 -10.54
N ASP A 162 -23.59 -12.65 -10.07
CA ASP A 162 -24.36 -13.51 -10.94
C ASP A 162 -25.63 -12.77 -11.42
N PHE A 163 -25.53 -12.15 -12.59
CA PHE A 163 -26.63 -11.40 -13.19
C PHE A 163 -27.84 -12.27 -13.58
N LYS A 164 -27.66 -13.60 -13.69
CA LYS A 164 -28.72 -14.55 -14.04
C LYS A 164 -29.37 -15.17 -12.81
N ASN A 165 -28.71 -15.11 -11.65
CA ASN A 165 -29.18 -15.71 -10.41
C ASN A 165 -29.35 -14.67 -9.29
N ASN A 166 -30.42 -13.88 -9.38
CA ASN A 166 -30.84 -12.93 -8.34
C ASN A 166 -29.74 -11.94 -7.89
N LEU A 167 -28.81 -11.59 -8.79
CA LEU A 167 -27.68 -10.71 -8.48
C LEU A 167 -26.88 -11.23 -7.27
N THR A 168 -26.66 -12.53 -7.16
CA THR A 168 -25.91 -13.11 -6.02
C THR A 168 -24.48 -12.58 -6.01
N ARG A 169 -23.98 -12.16 -4.83
CA ARG A 169 -22.63 -11.62 -4.62
C ARG A 169 -21.73 -12.75 -4.11
N ILE A 170 -20.64 -13.03 -4.82
CA ILE A 170 -19.71 -14.12 -4.45
C ILE A 170 -18.29 -13.56 -4.42
N GLU A 171 -17.60 -13.72 -3.30
CA GLU A 171 -16.25 -13.20 -3.13
C GLU A 171 -15.26 -13.90 -4.07
N LYS A 172 -14.48 -13.11 -4.82
CA LYS A 172 -13.43 -13.61 -5.71
C LYS A 172 -12.10 -13.82 -4.96
N GLU A 173 -11.16 -14.51 -5.59
CA GLU A 173 -9.80 -14.69 -5.05
C GLU A 173 -9.07 -13.35 -4.82
N SER A 174 -9.28 -12.36 -5.70
CA SER A 174 -8.78 -11.00 -5.48
C SER A 174 -9.45 -10.32 -4.28
N GLY A 175 -10.74 -10.58 -4.04
CA GLY A 175 -11.49 -10.08 -2.88
C GLY A 175 -10.93 -10.62 -1.57
N LYS A 176 -10.72 -11.94 -1.51
CA LYS A 176 -10.04 -12.61 -0.38
C LYS A 176 -8.67 -12.01 -0.13
N TYR A 177 -7.85 -11.90 -1.19
CA TYR A 177 -6.52 -11.29 -1.09
C TYR A 177 -6.58 -9.85 -0.57
N TYR A 178 -7.48 -9.02 -1.11
CA TYR A 178 -7.56 -7.61 -0.73
C TYR A 178 -8.02 -7.45 0.72
N ARG A 179 -8.99 -8.26 1.17
CA ARG A 179 -9.38 -8.34 2.59
C ARG A 179 -8.21 -8.73 3.47
N ASP A 180 -7.44 -9.74 3.09
CA ASP A 180 -6.30 -10.22 3.88
C ASP A 180 -5.16 -9.17 3.92
N PHE A 181 -4.92 -8.49 2.80
CA PHE A 181 -4.00 -7.36 2.71
C PHE A 181 -4.40 -6.22 3.67
N LEU A 182 -5.70 -5.87 3.74
CA LEU A 182 -6.21 -4.85 4.65
C LEU A 182 -6.20 -5.32 6.12
N SER A 183 -6.53 -6.59 6.38
CA SER A 183 -6.63 -7.16 7.74
C SER A 183 -5.27 -7.37 8.41
N GLN A 184 -4.22 -7.54 7.61
CA GLN A 184 -2.86 -7.53 8.12
C GLN A 184 -2.49 -6.17 8.71
N GLY A 185 -3.22 -5.10 8.34
CA GLY A 185 -3.20 -3.77 8.94
C GLY A 185 -1.82 -3.12 8.98
N VAL A 186 -1.74 -1.90 9.48
CA VAL A 186 -0.50 -1.42 10.09
C VAL A 186 -0.54 -1.81 11.59
N ARG A 187 -0.23 -3.07 11.97
CA ARG A 187 0.24 -3.54 13.31
C ARG A 187 1.59 -2.96 13.80
N PRO A 188 1.65 -1.87 14.59
CA PRO A 188 2.71 -1.79 15.58
C PRO A 188 2.60 -3.02 16.50
N SER A 189 3.71 -3.74 16.70
CA SER A 189 3.90 -4.76 17.75
C SER A 189 2.90 -5.94 17.82
N MET A 190 3.30 -7.14 17.37
CA MET A 190 2.94 -8.43 18.02
C MET A 190 3.91 -9.55 17.60
N ILE A 191 5.21 -9.35 17.83
CA ILE A 191 6.15 -10.45 18.07
C ILE A 191 6.82 -10.14 19.41
N LYS A 192 6.61 -11.01 20.40
CA LYS A 192 7.37 -10.96 21.65
C LYS A 192 8.80 -11.44 21.36
N ARG A 193 9.80 -10.76 21.91
CA ARG A 193 11.24 -10.98 21.63
C ARG A 193 11.79 -12.29 22.23
N ASP A 194 10.94 -13.04 22.90
CA ASP A 194 11.29 -14.16 23.77
C ASP A 194 11.13 -15.53 23.08
N GLU A 195 10.82 -15.55 21.78
CA GLU A 195 10.77 -16.76 20.92
C GLU A 195 11.79 -16.74 19.77
N LEU A 196 12.98 -16.18 20.00
CA LEU A 196 14.18 -16.39 19.16
C LEU A 196 15.29 -17.06 19.97
#